data_AF-A0A8I3N5L2-F1
#
_entry.id   AF-A0A8I3N5L2-F1
#
_cell.length_a   1.000
_cell.length_b   1.000
_cell.length_c   1.000
_cell.angle_alpha   90.00
_cell.angle_beta   90.00
_cell.angle_gamma   90.00
#
_symmetry.space_group_name_H-M   'P 1'
#
loop_
_entity.id
_entity.type
_entity.pdbx_description
1 polymer ?
#
loop_
_entity_poly.entity_id
_entity_poly.type
_entity_poly.pdbx_seq_one_letter_code
_entity_poly.pdbx_strand_id
1 'polypeptide(L)'
;MNCTVWGARRGHAHGASRLPGPRPVPRRAGGSERPASCQHPQTLPLHGPNRCPGPASGVLSPRNRREGFAMAFFAGLWGPFTHASRAFSQRSFSTTGSFSAIQKMTRVRVVDNSALGNTPYHRPPRCIHVYNKSGVGKVGDRILLAIKGQKKKALIVGHRMPGPQMTPRFDSNNVVLIEDNGNPVGTRIKTPIPTSLRQREGEFSKVLAIAQNFV
;
A
#
# COMPACT_ATOMS: atom_id res chain seq x y z
N MET A 1 17.59 -43.98 54.98
CA MET A 1 16.48 -44.67 55.66
C MET A 1 16.21 -43.96 56.99
N ASN A 2 14.97 -44.05 57.48
CA ASN A 2 14.44 -43.54 58.75
C ASN A 2 14.19 -42.02 58.91
N CYS A 3 12.89 -41.70 59.00
CA CYS A 3 12.28 -40.58 59.74
C CYS A 3 12.56 -40.75 61.26
N THR A 4 12.22 -39.87 62.21
CA THR A 4 11.07 -38.95 62.34
C THR A 4 11.31 -37.96 63.49
N VAL A 5 10.44 -36.93 63.62
CA VAL A 5 9.91 -36.25 64.86
C VAL A 5 9.89 -34.72 64.60
N TRP A 6 8.75 -34.16 64.19
CA TRP A 6 7.67 -33.57 65.04
C TRP A 6 8.05 -32.30 65.80
N GLY A 7 7.43 -31.18 65.43
CA GLY A 7 7.45 -29.88 66.13
C GLY A 7 6.32 -28.98 65.59
N ALA A 8 5.49 -28.40 66.47
CA ALA A 8 4.13 -27.99 66.10
C ALA A 8 3.79 -26.50 66.30
N ARG A 9 2.85 -26.01 65.47
CA ARG A 9 1.88 -24.92 65.68
C ARG A 9 2.36 -23.51 66.13
N ARG A 10 2.17 -22.55 65.21
CA ARG A 10 1.44 -21.25 65.34
C ARG A 10 1.59 -20.52 63.98
N GLY A 11 0.62 -19.85 63.37
CA GLY A 11 -0.73 -19.47 63.80
C GLY A 11 -0.87 -17.95 63.84
N HIS A 12 -1.20 -17.31 62.70
CA HIS A 12 -1.75 -15.95 62.47
C HIS A 12 -1.44 -15.57 61.00
N ALA A 13 -2.16 -14.73 60.25
CA ALA A 13 -3.56 -14.31 60.15
C ALA A 13 -3.57 -13.01 59.31
N HIS A 14 -4.34 -12.98 58.22
CA HIS A 14 -4.82 -11.80 57.47
C HIS A 14 -3.84 -10.76 56.90
N GLY A 15 -3.86 -10.64 55.56
CA GLY A 15 -3.22 -9.56 54.79
C GLY A 15 -3.90 -9.35 53.43
N ALA A 16 -5.24 -9.30 53.39
CA ALA A 16 -6.00 -9.14 52.16
C ALA A 16 -5.98 -7.69 51.65
N SER A 17 -5.04 -7.37 50.76
CA SER A 17 -4.99 -6.08 50.06
C SER A 17 -6.13 -5.98 49.04
N ARG A 18 -6.99 -4.96 49.23
CA ARG A 18 -8.22 -4.77 48.45
C ARG A 18 -7.91 -4.22 47.05
N LEU A 19 -8.45 -4.86 46.02
CA LEU A 19 -8.51 -4.30 44.66
C LEU A 19 -9.50 -3.11 44.64
N PRO A 20 -9.16 -1.97 44.01
CA PRO A 20 -10.11 -0.87 43.83
C PRO A 20 -11.13 -1.21 42.73
N GLY A 21 -12.42 -1.18 43.07
CA GLY A 21 -13.52 -1.45 42.14
C GLY A 21 -13.76 -0.33 41.11
N PRO A 22 -14.46 -0.63 40.00
CA PRO A 22 -14.75 0.34 38.95
C PRO A 22 -15.75 1.42 39.40
N ARG A 23 -15.56 2.66 38.93
CA ARG A 23 -16.44 3.80 39.22
C ARG A 23 -17.76 3.70 38.43
N PRO A 24 -18.91 4.11 39.00
CA PRO A 24 -20.18 4.09 38.29
C PRO A 24 -20.28 5.17 37.20
N VAL A 25 -20.96 4.85 36.10
CA VAL A 25 -21.25 5.76 34.99
C VAL A 25 -22.60 6.45 35.23
N PRO A 26 -22.73 7.78 35.10
CA PRO A 26 -24.02 8.45 35.28
C PRO A 26 -24.98 8.13 34.13
N ARG A 27 -26.15 7.56 34.45
CA ARG A 27 -27.30 7.51 33.54
C ARG A 27 -27.84 8.92 33.34
N ARG A 28 -28.02 9.36 32.10
CA ARG A 28 -28.83 10.56 31.78
C ARG A 28 -30.16 10.10 31.20
N ALA A 29 -31.26 10.58 31.79
CA ALA A 29 -32.62 10.29 31.38
C ALA A 29 -33.01 11.08 30.11
N GLY A 30 -34.14 10.70 29.49
CA GLY A 30 -34.54 11.16 28.17
C GLY A 30 -35.46 12.38 28.11
N GLY A 31 -35.84 12.69 26.87
CA GLY A 31 -36.86 13.65 26.40
C GLY A 31 -36.75 13.68 24.87
N SER A 32 -37.68 13.11 24.09
CA SER A 32 -39.00 13.67 23.70
C SER A 32 -38.85 15.06 23.05
N GLU A 33 -38.78 15.17 21.72
CA GLU A 33 -39.85 15.63 20.78
C GLU A 33 -39.11 16.33 19.59
N ARG A 34 -39.61 16.53 18.35
CA ARG A 34 -40.80 16.10 17.57
C ARG A 34 -40.39 16.06 16.06
N PRO A 35 -41.18 15.46 15.14
CA PRO A 35 -40.82 15.32 13.71
C PRO A 35 -41.34 16.47 12.81
N ALA A 36 -41.04 16.34 11.50
CA ALA A 36 -41.42 17.20 10.35
C ALA A 36 -40.59 18.50 10.21
N SER A 37 -40.09 18.87 9.03
CA SER A 37 -40.87 19.08 7.79
C SER A 37 -40.08 18.85 6.49
N CYS A 38 -40.81 18.56 5.41
CA CYS A 38 -40.30 18.47 4.04
C CYS A 38 -40.01 19.85 3.44
N GLN A 39 -39.02 19.94 2.54
CA GLN A 39 -39.11 20.82 1.36
C GLN A 39 -38.14 20.37 0.26
N HIS A 40 -38.69 20.32 -0.95
CA HIS A 40 -38.09 19.95 -2.24
C HIS A 40 -38.53 21.06 -3.22
N PRO A 41 -38.14 21.05 -4.50
CA PRO A 41 -36.80 21.25 -5.08
C PRO A 41 -36.73 22.56 -5.91
N GLN A 42 -35.55 23.04 -6.32
CA GLN A 42 -35.44 24.05 -7.40
C GLN A 42 -34.31 23.75 -8.41
N THR A 43 -34.74 23.23 -9.55
CA THR A 43 -34.40 23.59 -10.96
C THR A 43 -32.97 23.89 -11.44
N LEU A 44 -32.63 23.23 -12.58
CA LEU A 44 -31.53 23.50 -13.52
C LEU A 44 -31.74 24.81 -14.32
N PRO A 45 -30.70 25.35 -14.98
CA PRO A 45 -30.39 25.00 -16.38
C PRO A 45 -28.88 24.70 -16.59
N LEU A 46 -28.37 23.85 -17.51
CA LEU A 46 -28.65 23.56 -18.93
C LEU A 46 -28.47 24.75 -19.91
N HIS A 47 -27.22 25.04 -20.31
CA HIS A 47 -26.72 25.11 -21.72
C HIS A 47 -25.36 25.88 -21.81
N GLY A 48 -24.46 25.46 -22.71
CA GLY A 48 -23.20 26.18 -23.02
C GLY A 48 -22.11 25.28 -23.60
N PRO A 49 -21.75 25.37 -24.90
CA PRO A 49 -21.05 24.30 -25.60
C PRO A 49 -19.52 24.44 -25.74
N ASN A 50 -18.92 23.28 -26.02
CA ASN A 50 -17.57 23.03 -26.57
C ASN A 50 -16.95 24.17 -27.41
N ARG A 51 -15.72 24.57 -27.07
CA ARG A 51 -14.69 25.02 -28.02
C ARG A 51 -13.29 24.57 -27.59
N CYS A 52 -12.80 23.50 -28.20
CA CYS A 52 -11.36 23.20 -28.24
C CYS A 52 -10.75 23.92 -29.46
N PRO A 53 -9.72 24.77 -29.32
CA PRO A 53 -8.97 25.26 -30.47
C PRO A 53 -8.12 24.13 -31.06
N GLY A 54 -8.20 23.94 -32.39
CA GLY A 54 -7.47 22.90 -33.10
C GLY A 54 -5.98 23.21 -33.30
N PRO A 55 -5.19 22.26 -33.84
CA PRO A 55 -3.78 22.47 -34.13
C PRO A 55 -3.58 23.40 -35.33
N ALA A 56 -2.73 24.41 -35.17
CA ALA A 56 -2.36 25.31 -36.24
C ALA A 56 -1.44 24.59 -37.25
N SER A 57 -1.88 24.53 -38.52
CA SER A 57 -1.05 24.07 -39.64
C SER A 57 -0.08 25.19 -40.04
N GLY A 58 1.22 24.97 -39.86
CA GLY A 58 2.29 25.91 -40.23
C GLY A 58 3.23 25.31 -41.25
N VAL A 59 2.97 25.54 -42.54
CA VAL A 59 3.87 25.19 -43.65
C VAL A 59 4.65 26.43 -44.06
N LEU A 60 5.99 26.42 -43.95
CA LEU A 60 6.83 27.08 -44.97
C LEU A 60 8.30 26.59 -45.00
N SER A 61 8.64 26.04 -46.17
CA SER A 61 9.91 25.84 -46.88
C SER A 61 11.30 26.12 -46.24
N PRO A 62 12.31 25.27 -46.53
CA PRO A 62 13.72 25.50 -46.19
C PRO A 62 14.43 26.42 -47.21
N ARG A 63 15.45 27.15 -46.76
CA ARG A 63 16.40 27.86 -47.64
C ARG A 63 17.82 27.27 -47.56
N ASN A 64 18.12 26.44 -48.57
CA ASN A 64 19.38 26.37 -49.33
C ASN A 64 20.70 26.77 -48.64
N ARG A 65 21.63 25.82 -48.50
CA ARG A 65 23.07 26.08 -48.72
C ARG A 65 23.87 24.85 -49.16
N ARG A 66 24.27 24.87 -50.44
CA ARG A 66 25.58 24.42 -51.00
C ARG A 66 25.98 22.96 -50.82
N GLU A 67 25.60 22.17 -51.82
CA GLU A 67 26.51 21.41 -52.70
C GLU A 67 27.98 21.24 -52.26
N GLY A 68 28.39 19.97 -52.18
CA GLY A 68 29.77 19.52 -52.34
C GLY A 68 29.77 18.25 -53.18
N PHE A 69 30.21 18.35 -54.45
CA PHE A 69 30.30 17.20 -55.36
C PHE A 69 31.49 16.31 -55.00
N ALA A 70 31.26 15.01 -54.88
CA ALA A 70 32.30 13.99 -55.05
C ALA A 70 31.67 12.71 -55.62
N MET A 71 31.96 12.43 -56.90
CA MET A 71 31.61 11.15 -57.51
C MET A 71 32.65 10.10 -57.14
N ALA A 72 32.19 8.91 -56.76
CA ALA A 72 32.96 7.68 -56.90
C ALA A 72 31.99 6.55 -57.29
N PHE A 73 31.94 6.26 -58.59
CA PHE A 73 31.51 4.94 -59.06
C PHE A 73 32.47 3.90 -58.49
N PHE A 74 31.97 2.73 -58.09
CA PHE A 74 32.37 1.43 -58.65
C PHE A 74 31.41 0.33 -58.19
N ALA A 75 31.26 -0.71 -59.02
CA ALA A 75 30.22 -1.72 -58.88
C ALA A 75 30.55 -2.79 -57.82
N GLY A 76 29.52 -3.36 -57.19
CA GLY A 76 29.65 -4.44 -56.22
C GLY A 76 28.31 -5.15 -55.96
N LEU A 77 28.16 -6.35 -56.54
CA LEU A 77 26.95 -7.18 -56.47
C LEU A 77 26.81 -7.87 -55.09
N TRP A 78 25.84 -7.47 -54.25
CA TRP A 78 25.20 -8.42 -53.31
C TRP A 78 23.90 -7.91 -52.67
N GLY A 79 22.80 -8.66 -52.90
CA GLY A 79 21.72 -8.98 -51.95
C GLY A 79 20.96 -7.85 -51.21
N PRO A 80 19.61 -7.78 -51.32
CA PRO A 80 18.82 -7.00 -50.38
C PRO A 80 18.77 -7.73 -49.02
N PHE A 81 19.74 -7.47 -48.15
CA PHE A 81 19.57 -7.74 -46.72
C PHE A 81 18.47 -6.82 -46.19
N THR A 82 17.23 -7.29 -46.26
CA THR A 82 16.09 -6.70 -45.57
C THR A 82 16.39 -6.75 -44.08
N HIS A 83 17.01 -5.69 -43.55
CA HIS A 83 17.29 -5.54 -42.14
C HIS A 83 15.96 -5.34 -41.43
N ALA A 84 15.29 -6.46 -41.12
CA ALA A 84 14.09 -6.53 -40.32
C ALA A 84 14.44 -6.05 -38.91
N SER A 85 14.43 -4.74 -38.74
CA SER A 85 14.46 -4.06 -37.46
C SER A 85 13.22 -4.49 -36.70
N ARG A 86 13.36 -5.62 -35.99
CA ARG A 86 12.52 -5.96 -34.85
C ARG A 86 12.72 -4.83 -33.84
N ALA A 87 11.94 -3.78 -34.01
CA ALA A 87 11.59 -2.83 -32.98
C ALA A 87 10.81 -3.62 -31.92
N PHE A 88 11.56 -4.43 -31.16
CA PHE A 88 11.11 -4.97 -29.90
C PHE A 88 10.75 -3.75 -29.08
N SER A 89 9.46 -3.44 -29.04
CA SER A 89 8.89 -2.47 -28.12
C SER A 89 9.14 -3.04 -26.72
N GLN A 90 10.32 -2.74 -26.18
CA GLN A 90 10.74 -3.11 -24.85
C GLN A 90 9.90 -2.28 -23.87
N ARG A 91 8.64 -2.69 -23.72
CA ARG A 91 7.83 -2.38 -22.54
C ARG A 91 8.73 -2.65 -21.36
N SER A 92 9.04 -1.61 -20.58
CA SER A 92 10.12 -1.65 -19.60
C SER A 92 9.73 -2.47 -18.37
N PHE A 93 9.58 -3.79 -18.56
CA PHE A 93 9.48 -4.76 -17.49
C PHE A 93 10.75 -4.66 -16.66
N SER A 94 10.61 -4.19 -15.43
CA SER A 94 11.74 -4.07 -14.50
C SER A 94 12.15 -5.47 -14.03
N THR A 95 13.05 -6.10 -14.78
CA THR A 95 13.51 -7.50 -14.63
C THR A 95 14.31 -7.77 -13.36
N THR A 96 14.81 -6.73 -12.68
CA THR A 96 15.54 -6.94 -11.42
C THR A 96 14.63 -7.57 -10.36
N GLY A 97 15.18 -8.46 -9.54
CA GLY A 97 14.41 -9.11 -8.47
C GLY A 97 13.88 -8.09 -7.46
N SER A 98 12.68 -8.32 -6.93
CA SER A 98 12.20 -7.57 -5.76
C SER A 98 13.02 -7.96 -4.52
N PHE A 99 13.62 -6.98 -3.83
CA PHE A 99 14.28 -7.20 -2.54
C PHE A 99 13.38 -8.00 -1.58
N SER A 100 13.99 -8.92 -0.83
CA SER A 100 13.28 -9.77 0.14
C SER A 100 12.78 -8.98 1.35
N ALA A 101 13.59 -8.04 1.83
CA ALA A 101 13.26 -7.09 2.87
C ALA A 101 12.65 -5.81 2.29
N ILE A 102 11.73 -5.16 3.01
CA ILE A 102 11.10 -3.92 2.57
C ILE A 102 11.94 -2.73 3.05
N GLN A 103 12.58 -2.05 2.11
CA GLN A 103 13.40 -0.85 2.33
C GLN A 103 13.11 0.21 1.27
N LYS A 104 13.80 1.36 1.32
CA LYS A 104 13.72 2.39 0.28
C LYS A 104 13.91 1.80 -1.13
N MET A 105 13.19 2.33 -2.11
CA MET A 105 13.13 1.87 -3.51
C MET A 105 12.59 0.44 -3.74
N THR A 106 12.19 -0.30 -2.70
CA THR A 106 11.62 -1.64 -2.86
C THR A 106 10.26 -1.59 -3.56
N ARG A 107 10.08 -2.47 -4.54
CA ARG A 107 8.78 -2.72 -5.20
C ARG A 107 7.90 -3.59 -4.32
N VAL A 108 6.65 -3.18 -4.15
CA VAL A 108 5.65 -3.87 -3.32
C VAL A 108 4.35 -4.08 -4.08
N ARG A 109 3.59 -5.09 -3.66
CA ARG A 109 2.25 -5.41 -4.16
C ARG A 109 1.23 -4.83 -3.20
N VAL A 110 0.38 -3.93 -3.68
CA VAL A 110 -0.82 -3.49 -2.94
C VAL A 110 -1.86 -4.61 -3.01
N VAL A 111 -2.51 -4.91 -1.88
CA VAL A 111 -3.40 -6.08 -1.77
C VAL A 111 -4.79 -5.77 -1.21
N ASP A 112 -5.10 -4.48 -1.09
CA ASP A 112 -6.45 -3.99 -0.87
C ASP A 112 -7.23 -3.85 -2.19
N ASN A 113 -8.56 -3.72 -2.07
CA ASN A 113 -9.45 -3.41 -3.20
C ASN A 113 -9.50 -1.91 -3.55
N SER A 114 -8.53 -1.09 -3.12
CA SER A 114 -8.60 0.36 -3.37
C SER A 114 -8.47 0.70 -4.86
N ALA A 115 -9.10 1.81 -5.26
CA ALA A 115 -8.97 2.35 -6.61
C ALA A 115 -7.53 2.78 -6.95
N LEU A 116 -6.71 3.10 -5.94
CA LEU A 116 -5.29 3.45 -6.14
C LEU A 116 -4.41 2.23 -6.40
N GLY A 117 -4.68 1.12 -5.71
CA GLY A 117 -3.91 -0.12 -5.83
C GLY A 117 -4.19 -0.93 -7.09
N ASN A 118 -5.46 -1.02 -7.52
CA ASN A 118 -5.87 -1.93 -8.59
C ASN A 118 -5.76 -1.35 -10.00
N THR A 119 -5.82 -0.02 -10.16
CA THR A 119 -5.65 0.61 -11.47
C THR A 119 -4.21 0.45 -11.98
N PRO A 120 -3.99 0.02 -13.23
CA PRO A 120 -2.66 -0.10 -13.80
C PRO A 120 -1.96 1.27 -13.92
N TYR A 121 -0.63 1.26 -13.80
CA TYR A 121 0.21 2.44 -13.97
C TYR A 121 1.58 2.05 -14.52
N HIS A 122 2.21 2.96 -15.28
CA HIS A 122 3.48 2.70 -15.97
C HIS A 122 4.68 2.49 -15.01
N ARG A 123 4.57 2.91 -13.75
CA ARG A 123 5.55 2.68 -12.68
C ARG A 123 4.91 1.86 -11.55
N PRO A 124 5.55 0.75 -11.10
CA PRO A 124 5.04 -0.04 -9.98
C PRO A 124 5.17 0.72 -8.65
N PRO A 125 4.40 0.34 -7.61
CA PRO A 125 4.51 0.94 -6.28
C PRO A 125 5.93 0.80 -5.72
N ARG A 126 6.48 1.89 -5.15
CA ARG A 126 7.82 1.88 -4.52
C ARG A 126 7.81 2.54 -3.15
N CYS A 127 8.44 1.88 -2.18
CA CYS A 127 8.64 2.43 -0.83
C CYS A 127 9.63 3.60 -0.87
N ILE A 128 9.24 4.76 -0.34
CA ILE A 128 10.08 5.97 -0.21
C ILE A 128 10.79 5.98 1.16
N HIS A 129 10.05 5.65 2.21
CA HIS A 129 10.51 5.75 3.59
C HIS A 129 9.86 4.66 4.45
N VAL A 130 10.61 4.13 5.41
CA VAL A 130 10.12 3.20 6.44
C VAL A 130 10.13 3.97 7.75
N TYR A 131 9.01 3.96 8.49
CA TYR A 131 8.91 4.64 9.78
C TYR A 131 9.57 3.82 10.91
N ASN A 132 10.85 3.50 10.73
CA ASN A 132 11.68 2.73 11.66
C ASN A 132 13.12 3.27 11.63
N LYS A 133 13.79 3.32 12.79
CA LYS A 133 15.19 3.73 12.94
C LYS A 133 16.15 2.84 12.13
N SER A 134 15.84 1.54 12.00
CA SER A 134 16.69 0.58 11.28
C SER A 134 16.63 0.70 9.75
N GLY A 135 15.71 1.49 9.17
CA GLY A 135 15.52 1.61 7.71
C GLY A 135 14.95 0.38 6.99
N VAL A 136 14.86 -0.77 7.66
CA VAL A 136 14.25 -2.03 7.19
C VAL A 136 12.89 -2.22 7.86
N GLY A 137 11.86 -2.45 7.04
CA GLY A 137 10.48 -2.66 7.47
C GLY A 137 10.13 -4.15 7.61
N LYS A 138 9.51 -4.50 8.73
CA LYS A 138 8.96 -5.82 9.06
C LYS A 138 7.43 -5.80 8.98
N VAL A 139 6.80 -6.97 9.12
CA VAL A 139 5.33 -7.05 9.29
C VAL A 139 4.88 -6.18 10.46
N GLY A 140 3.85 -5.36 10.24
CA GLY A 140 3.30 -4.43 11.23
C GLY A 140 3.97 -3.06 11.28
N ASP A 141 4.99 -2.81 10.46
CA ASP A 141 5.60 -1.49 10.32
C ASP A 141 4.87 -0.64 9.27
N ARG A 142 4.82 0.67 9.53
CA ARG A 142 4.27 1.66 8.61
C ARG A 142 5.35 2.11 7.62
N ILE A 143 4.96 2.32 6.37
CA ILE A 143 5.84 2.85 5.30
C ILE A 143 5.16 3.99 4.54
N LEU A 144 5.96 4.84 3.89
CA LEU A 144 5.51 5.83 2.92
C LEU A 144 5.73 5.27 1.50
N LEU A 145 4.69 5.29 0.69
CA LEU A 145 4.62 4.59 -0.59
C LEU A 145 4.29 5.55 -1.74
N ALA A 146 5.01 5.43 -2.84
CA ALA A 146 4.72 6.11 -4.10
C ALA A 146 3.79 5.24 -4.97
N ILE A 147 2.56 5.71 -5.24
CA ILE A 147 1.60 5.06 -6.16
C ILE A 147 1.01 6.13 -7.08
N LYS A 148 1.03 5.88 -8.40
CA LYS A 148 0.42 6.78 -9.41
C LYS A 148 0.84 8.26 -9.28
N GLY A 149 2.09 8.50 -8.88
CA GLY A 149 2.63 9.84 -8.61
C GLY A 149 2.23 10.46 -7.26
N GLN A 150 1.37 9.81 -6.48
CA GLN A 150 0.94 10.26 -5.16
C GLN A 150 1.75 9.61 -4.04
N LYS A 151 1.91 10.33 -2.92
CA LYS A 151 2.40 9.78 -1.64
C LYS A 151 1.21 9.28 -0.81
N LYS A 152 1.25 8.04 -0.35
CA LYS A 152 0.28 7.46 0.61
C LYS A 152 1.04 6.65 1.66
N LYS A 153 0.50 6.53 2.88
CA LYS A 153 1.02 5.59 3.86
C LYS A 153 0.52 4.18 3.55
N ALA A 154 1.28 3.18 3.97
CA ALA A 154 0.89 1.78 3.88
C ALA A 154 1.37 1.00 5.11
N LEU A 155 0.67 -0.08 5.42
CA LEU A 155 1.06 -1.07 6.42
C LEU A 155 1.69 -2.28 5.72
N ILE A 156 2.81 -2.78 6.24
CA ILE A 156 3.38 -4.05 5.78
C ILE A 156 2.58 -5.20 6.40
N VAL A 157 1.96 -6.01 5.53
CA VAL A 157 1.19 -7.20 5.92
C VAL A 157 2.00 -8.48 5.72
N GLY A 158 2.88 -8.53 4.72
CA GLY A 158 3.76 -9.68 4.47
C GLY A 158 5.02 -9.30 3.70
N HIS A 159 6.10 -10.04 3.91
CA HIS A 159 7.37 -9.86 3.21
C HIS A 159 8.04 -11.19 2.87
N ARG A 160 8.94 -11.17 1.88
CA ARG A 160 9.65 -12.37 1.39
C ARG A 160 10.89 -12.74 2.20
N MET A 161 11.42 -11.82 2.99
CA MET A 161 12.46 -12.09 3.99
C MET A 161 11.96 -13.15 4.98
N PRO A 162 12.77 -14.19 5.29
CA PRO A 162 12.43 -15.13 6.36
C PRO A 162 12.34 -14.40 7.71
N GLY A 163 11.25 -14.63 8.43
CA GLY A 163 11.02 -14.09 9.77
C GLY A 163 11.55 -14.98 10.88
N PRO A 164 11.21 -14.70 12.15
CA PRO A 164 11.44 -15.64 13.25
C PRO A 164 10.63 -16.93 13.05
N GLN A 165 10.98 -17.98 13.80
CA GLN A 165 10.24 -19.24 13.80
C GLN A 165 8.75 -19.03 14.11
N MET A 166 7.90 -19.91 13.58
CA MET A 166 6.43 -19.82 13.68
C MET A 166 5.82 -18.53 13.09
N THR A 167 6.48 -17.87 12.12
CA THR A 167 5.86 -16.78 11.32
C THR A 167 5.74 -17.14 9.84
N PRO A 168 4.62 -16.82 9.19
CA PRO A 168 4.42 -17.15 7.78
C PRO A 168 5.32 -16.29 6.88
N ARG A 169 5.92 -16.95 5.89
CA ARG A 169 6.72 -16.31 4.84
C ARG A 169 5.87 -16.19 3.58
N PHE A 170 5.82 -15.01 2.98
CA PHE A 170 5.07 -14.76 1.74
C PHE A 170 6.00 -14.69 0.53
N ASP A 171 5.55 -15.11 -0.65
CA ASP A 171 6.35 -14.97 -1.88
C ASP A 171 6.47 -13.53 -2.37
N SER A 172 5.45 -12.71 -2.10
CA SER A 172 5.40 -11.29 -2.47
C SER A 172 5.39 -10.37 -1.26
N ASN A 173 6.02 -9.20 -1.42
CA ASN A 173 5.96 -8.11 -0.45
C ASN A 173 4.57 -7.47 -0.51
N ASN A 174 3.73 -7.78 0.48
CA ASN A 174 2.31 -7.47 0.52
C ASN A 174 2.05 -6.27 1.45
N VAL A 175 1.41 -5.23 0.91
CA VAL A 175 1.09 -4.01 1.66
C VAL A 175 -0.38 -3.62 1.49
N VAL A 176 -0.92 -2.95 2.50
CA VAL A 176 -2.28 -2.37 2.52
C VAL A 176 -2.16 -0.87 2.71
N LEU A 177 -2.89 -0.09 1.92
CA LEU A 177 -2.86 1.37 2.01
C LEU A 177 -3.61 1.86 3.25
N ILE A 178 -2.99 2.79 3.97
CA ILE A 178 -3.57 3.42 5.16
C ILE A 178 -3.51 4.95 5.01
N GLU A 179 -4.47 5.61 5.64
CA GLU A 179 -4.47 7.05 5.82
C GLU A 179 -3.52 7.47 6.95
N ASP A 180 -3.29 8.77 7.07
CA ASP A 180 -2.55 9.34 8.21
C ASP A 180 -3.23 9.04 9.55
N ASN A 181 -4.56 8.88 9.54
CA ASN A 181 -5.43 8.52 10.68
C ASN A 181 -5.38 7.04 11.08
N GLY A 182 -4.63 6.18 10.36
CA GLY A 182 -4.61 4.72 10.58
C GLY A 182 -5.82 3.96 10.00
N ASN A 183 -6.76 4.65 9.36
CA ASN A 183 -7.84 3.99 8.61
C ASN A 183 -7.27 3.29 7.36
N PRO A 184 -7.75 2.08 7.00
CA PRO A 184 -7.47 1.49 5.69
C PRO A 184 -8.17 2.28 4.57
N VAL A 185 -7.50 2.43 3.43
CA VAL A 185 -8.05 3.09 2.22
C VAL A 185 -8.95 2.14 1.42
N GLY A 186 -8.74 0.82 1.55
CA GLY A 186 -9.58 -0.20 0.93
C GLY A 186 -10.59 -0.82 1.91
N THR A 187 -11.72 -1.27 1.37
CA THR A 187 -12.84 -1.91 2.08
C THR A 187 -12.69 -3.43 2.26
N ARG A 188 -11.81 -4.09 1.50
CA ARG A 188 -11.60 -5.55 1.51
C ARG A 188 -10.15 -5.91 1.21
N ILE A 189 -9.55 -6.77 2.03
CA ILE A 189 -8.23 -7.37 1.81
C ILE A 189 -8.44 -8.84 1.40
N LYS A 190 -7.94 -9.23 0.22
CA LYS A 190 -8.17 -10.57 -0.36
C LYS A 190 -7.13 -11.61 0.03
N THR A 191 -5.90 -11.21 0.37
CA THR A 191 -4.85 -12.15 0.80
C THR A 191 -4.92 -12.46 2.29
N PRO A 192 -4.42 -13.63 2.71
CA PRO A 192 -4.23 -13.92 4.11
C PRO A 192 -3.34 -12.89 4.82
N ILE A 193 -3.71 -12.56 6.05
CA ILE A 193 -2.99 -11.66 6.96
C ILE A 193 -2.35 -12.50 8.08
N PRO A 194 -1.08 -12.27 8.45
CA PRO A 194 -0.48 -13.01 9.55
C PRO A 194 -1.16 -12.68 10.89
N THR A 195 -1.45 -13.71 11.67
CA THR A 195 -2.02 -13.65 13.02
C THR A 195 -1.20 -12.80 13.99
N SER A 196 0.12 -12.68 13.77
CA SER A 196 1.01 -11.81 14.55
C SER A 196 0.59 -10.34 14.61
N LEU A 197 -0.15 -9.84 13.60
CA LEU A 197 -0.69 -8.47 13.61
C LEU A 197 -1.78 -8.25 14.66
N ARG A 198 -2.45 -9.32 15.14
CA ARG A 198 -3.49 -9.22 16.18
C ARG A 198 -2.94 -8.76 17.53
N GLN A 199 -1.66 -9.01 17.81
CA GLN A 199 -0.98 -8.51 19.00
C GLN A 199 -0.92 -6.97 19.06
N ARG A 200 -1.17 -6.29 17.92
CA ARG A 200 -1.24 -4.82 17.80
C ARG A 200 -2.65 -4.32 17.46
N GLU A 201 -3.69 -5.00 17.93
CA GLU A 201 -5.10 -4.70 17.63
C GLU A 201 -5.52 -3.24 17.94
N GLY A 202 -4.85 -2.54 18.87
CA GLY A 202 -5.11 -1.12 19.14
C GLY A 202 -4.84 -0.17 17.98
N GLU A 203 -3.75 -0.36 17.22
CA GLU A 203 -3.37 0.55 16.12
C GLU A 203 -4.03 0.20 14.79
N PHE A 204 -4.31 -1.09 14.57
CA PHE A 204 -4.72 -1.62 13.26
C PHE A 204 -6.08 -2.34 13.29
N SER A 205 -6.90 -2.13 14.32
CA SER A 205 -8.20 -2.80 14.50
C SER A 205 -9.10 -2.69 13.26
N LYS A 206 -9.17 -1.51 12.62
CA LYS A 206 -9.94 -1.31 11.39
C LYS A 206 -9.39 -2.09 10.19
N VAL A 207 -8.08 -2.31 10.12
CA VAL A 207 -7.44 -3.13 9.08
C VAL A 207 -7.73 -4.61 9.31
N LEU A 208 -7.66 -5.06 10.57
CA LEU A 208 -7.93 -6.44 10.97
C LEU A 208 -9.41 -6.81 10.81
N ALA A 209 -10.34 -5.88 11.08
CA ALA A 209 -11.78 -6.09 10.86
C ALA A 209 -12.16 -6.28 9.38
N ILE A 210 -11.33 -5.80 8.45
CA ILE A 210 -11.52 -5.91 6.99
C ILE A 210 -10.85 -7.18 6.41
N ALA A 211 -9.99 -7.83 7.19
CA ALA A 211 -9.25 -9.02 6.78
C ALA A 211 -10.13 -10.27 6.83
N GLN A 212 -10.09 -11.08 5.78
CA GLN A 212 -10.95 -12.27 5.66
C GLN A 212 -10.25 -13.55 6.13
N ASN A 213 -9.00 -13.73 5.73
CA ASN A 213 -8.23 -14.95 5.97
C ASN A 213 -7.03 -14.64 6.86
N PHE A 214 -6.72 -15.53 7.78
CA PHE A 214 -5.59 -15.42 8.70
C PHE A 214 -4.69 -16.66 8.61
N VAL A 215 -3.38 -16.47 8.81
CA VAL A 215 -2.33 -17.51 8.81
C VAL A 215 -1.35 -17.28 9.97
#